data_AF-A0A815VQE6-F1
#
_entry.id   AF-A0A815VQE6-F1
#
_cell.length_a   1.000
_cell.length_b   1.000
_cell.length_c   1.000
_cell.angle_alpha   90.00
_cell.angle_beta   90.00
_cell.angle_gamma   90.00
#
_symmetry.space_group_name_H-M   'P 1'
#
loop_
_entity.id
_entity.type
_entity.pdbx_description
1 polymer ?
#
loop_
_entity_poly.entity_id
_entity_poly.type
_entity_poly.pdbx_seq_one_letter_code
_entity_poly.pdbx_strand_id
1 'polypeptide(L)'
;MCTRCPLELRMKATTKNEYATIRSCEEKQVTRLNDLSKVAEAVQNFTVKIAGEGKNISSTPIILTVYKRDIPYDLTLIDLPGIIRYTDSLQASNIYDQIVTLIKKYIKPKTAIVLHVIQSSVDFATSDTMNIAKEFDPQCERQLIAASKIDKFDKGIAEKLLGHGVGGLSVRLGCVAVRNRTPEELEKNISSEEMKQIEANFFNKHPEEFDRVPDEYKGTEQLVKRLVHIQQERIQSTFPELLEQLKKQIRLDRAELKQIPAALTTEKECSEKYRTMI
;
A
#
# COMPACT_ATOMS: atom_id res chain seq x y z
N MET A 1 -5.07 9.88 14.35
CA MET A 1 -3.74 10.28 13.82
C MET A 1 -3.66 9.81 12.37
N CYS A 2 -3.24 10.65 11.43
CA CYS A 2 -3.07 10.27 10.02
C CYS A 2 -1.65 9.76 9.75
N THR A 3 -1.49 8.91 8.75
CA THR A 3 -0.19 8.41 8.26
C THR A 3 0.68 9.57 7.79
N ARG A 4 1.89 9.72 8.36
CA ARG A 4 2.83 10.84 8.04
C ARG A 4 4.08 10.39 7.28
N CYS A 5 4.30 9.09 7.17
CA CYS A 5 5.33 8.48 6.35
C CYS A 5 4.76 7.19 5.74
N PRO A 6 5.26 6.74 4.57
CA PRO A 6 4.79 5.49 4.00
C PRO A 6 5.00 4.33 4.98
N LEU A 7 3.97 3.51 5.18
CA LEU A 7 4.06 2.28 5.96
C LEU A 7 3.97 1.08 5.03
N GLU A 8 5.09 0.40 4.83
CA GLU A 8 5.13 -0.87 4.11
C GLU A 8 4.84 -2.02 5.08
N LEU A 9 3.58 -2.45 5.10
CA LEU A 9 3.10 -3.58 5.87
C LEU A 9 3.25 -4.87 5.07
N ARG A 10 4.06 -5.79 5.57
CA ARG A 10 4.28 -7.12 5.02
C ARG A 10 3.69 -8.16 5.97
N MET A 11 2.63 -8.82 5.57
CA MET A 11 2.07 -9.97 6.25
C MET A 11 2.77 -11.23 5.73
N LYS A 12 3.31 -12.04 6.64
CA LYS A 12 3.98 -13.30 6.30
C LYS A 12 3.41 -14.46 7.09
N ALA A 13 3.08 -15.54 6.39
CA ALA A 13 2.65 -16.77 7.02
C ALA A 13 3.84 -17.40 7.77
N THR A 14 3.61 -17.87 8.99
CA THR A 14 4.60 -18.61 9.77
C THR A 14 3.97 -19.82 10.42
N THR A 15 4.72 -20.92 10.48
CA THR A 15 4.39 -22.11 11.29
C THR A 15 4.97 -22.03 12.70
N LYS A 16 5.79 -21.02 12.97
CA LYS A 16 6.47 -20.78 14.25
C LYS A 16 5.69 -19.78 15.10
N ASN A 17 6.34 -19.23 16.11
CA ASN A 17 5.81 -18.16 16.95
C ASN A 17 5.43 -16.93 16.11
N GLU A 18 4.37 -16.24 16.54
CA GLU A 18 3.97 -14.96 15.99
C GLU A 18 4.83 -13.84 16.55
N TYR A 19 5.25 -12.92 15.69
CA TYR A 19 6.03 -11.74 16.07
C TYR A 19 5.99 -10.71 14.94
N ALA A 20 6.41 -9.49 15.23
CA ALA A 20 6.61 -8.46 14.23
C ALA A 20 8.06 -7.99 14.22
N THR A 21 8.49 -7.45 13.09
CA THR A 21 9.77 -6.75 12.95
C THR A 21 9.50 -5.40 12.30
N ILE A 22 10.07 -4.34 12.86
CA ILE A 22 9.92 -2.98 12.37
C ILE A 22 11.31 -2.35 12.16
N ARG A 23 11.44 -1.57 11.09
CA ARG A 23 12.65 -0.78 10.81
C ARG A 23 12.34 0.43 9.95
N SER A 24 13.19 1.45 10.02
CA SER A 24 13.29 2.47 8.97
C SER A 24 14.13 1.94 7.82
N CYS A 25 13.87 2.40 6.59
CA CYS A 25 14.70 2.03 5.43
C CYS A 25 16.17 2.47 5.59
N GLU A 26 16.41 3.53 6.37
CA GLU A 26 17.74 4.10 6.61
C GLU A 26 18.52 3.33 7.70
N GLU A 27 17.84 2.52 8.51
CA GLU A 27 18.45 1.79 9.60
C GLU A 27 18.83 0.36 9.21
N LYS A 28 20.06 -0.04 9.58
CA LYS A 28 20.54 -1.42 9.44
C LYS A 28 19.96 -2.34 10.52
N GLN A 29 19.63 -1.80 11.69
CA GLN A 29 19.11 -2.58 12.81
C GLN A 29 17.60 -2.79 12.65
N VAL A 30 17.15 -3.99 13.01
CA VAL A 30 15.75 -4.39 12.95
C VAL A 30 15.25 -4.60 14.37
N THR A 31 14.20 -3.88 14.75
CA THR A 31 13.57 -4.06 16.06
C THR A 31 12.57 -5.21 15.98
N ARG A 32 12.74 -6.21 16.84
CA ARG A 32 11.81 -7.34 16.97
C ARG A 32 10.80 -7.07 18.08
N LEU A 33 9.53 -7.27 17.76
CA LEU A 33 8.39 -7.15 18.67
C LEU A 33 7.79 -8.54 18.85
N ASN A 34 7.94 -9.14 20.03
CA ASN A 34 7.32 -10.43 20.33
C ASN A 34 5.85 -10.30 20.73
N ASP A 35 5.42 -9.08 21.08
CA ASP A 35 4.05 -8.73 21.43
C ASP A 35 3.46 -7.85 20.33
N LEU A 36 2.43 -8.37 19.64
CA LEU A 36 1.79 -7.68 18.52
C LEU A 36 0.96 -6.48 18.97
N SER A 37 0.57 -6.40 20.24
CA SER A 37 -0.16 -5.23 20.77
C SER A 37 0.69 -3.94 20.74
N LYS A 38 2.02 -4.09 20.81
CA LYS A 38 2.98 -2.97 20.79
C LYS A 38 3.28 -2.44 19.39
N VAL A 39 2.72 -3.04 18.33
CA VAL A 39 2.99 -2.63 16.95
C VAL A 39 2.53 -1.20 16.69
N ALA A 40 1.35 -0.82 17.19
CA ALA A 40 0.81 0.53 16.99
C ALA A 40 1.71 1.60 17.63
N GLU A 41 2.13 1.37 18.88
CA GLU A 41 3.06 2.24 19.61
C GLU A 41 4.41 2.33 18.88
N ALA A 42 4.95 1.20 18.43
CA ALA A 42 6.20 1.17 17.70
C ALA A 42 6.13 1.97 16.39
N VAL A 43 5.05 1.81 15.61
CA VAL A 43 4.84 2.60 14.38
C VAL A 43 4.76 4.09 14.69
N GLN A 44 4.07 4.49 15.76
CA GLN A 44 4.01 5.88 16.19
C GLN A 44 5.40 6.42 16.56
N ASN A 45 6.18 5.67 17.33
CA ASN A 45 7.54 6.06 17.72
C ASN A 45 8.47 6.22 16.51
N PHE A 46 8.44 5.29 15.55
CA PHE A 46 9.17 5.43 14.29
C PHE A 46 8.68 6.62 13.46
N THR A 47 7.38 6.89 13.45
CA THR A 47 6.80 8.05 12.75
C THR A 47 7.33 9.35 13.33
N VAL A 48 7.35 9.49 14.66
CA VAL A 48 7.91 10.67 15.34
C VAL A 48 9.42 10.79 15.09
N LYS A 49 10.15 9.68 15.12
CA LYS A 49 11.60 9.68 14.84
C LYS A 49 11.92 10.15 13.42
N ILE A 50 11.13 9.76 12.43
CA ILE A 50 11.38 10.05 11.01
C ILE A 50 10.82 11.41 10.58
N ALA A 51 9.58 11.74 10.99
CA ALA A 51 8.88 12.93 10.56
C ALA A 51 8.86 14.07 11.61
N GLY A 52 9.44 13.84 12.78
CA GLY A 52 9.38 14.75 13.93
C GLY A 52 8.06 14.71 14.69
N GLU A 53 7.95 15.53 15.73
CA GLU A 53 6.75 15.65 16.58
C GLU A 53 5.63 16.50 15.94
N GLY A 54 5.97 17.30 14.92
CA GLY A 54 5.03 18.18 14.22
C GLY A 54 4.09 17.48 13.22
N LYS A 55 3.40 18.25 12.39
CA LYS A 55 2.51 17.74 11.33
C LYS A 55 3.23 17.49 9.98
N ASN A 56 4.55 17.38 10.01
CA ASN A 56 5.36 17.16 8.82
C ASN A 56 5.18 15.74 8.26
N ILE A 57 5.49 15.60 6.97
CA ILE A 57 5.45 14.35 6.24
C ILE A 57 6.88 13.99 5.82
N SER A 58 7.20 12.70 5.81
CA SER A 58 8.47 12.20 5.31
C SER A 58 8.26 11.18 4.20
N SER A 59 9.20 11.15 3.24
CA SER A 59 9.20 10.16 2.16
C SER A 59 9.93 8.86 2.54
N THR A 60 10.59 8.83 3.70
CA THR A 60 11.30 7.67 4.23
C THR A 60 10.28 6.65 4.77
N PRO A 61 10.23 5.41 4.22
CA PRO A 61 9.23 4.43 4.62
C PRO A 61 9.59 3.72 5.93
N ILE A 62 8.56 3.39 6.71
CA ILE A 62 8.61 2.42 7.80
C ILE A 62 8.27 1.05 7.22
N ILE A 63 9.15 0.06 7.43
CA ILE A 63 8.92 -1.31 6.98
C ILE A 63 8.52 -2.14 8.19
N LEU A 64 7.27 -2.60 8.21
CA LEU A 64 6.69 -3.45 9.24
C LEU A 64 6.40 -4.82 8.64
N THR A 65 7.05 -5.87 9.15
CA THR A 65 6.72 -7.25 8.79
C THR A 65 6.08 -7.96 9.97
N VAL A 66 4.87 -8.48 9.78
CA VAL A 66 4.12 -9.22 10.80
C VAL A 66 4.09 -10.69 10.38
N TYR A 67 4.62 -11.55 11.24
CA TYR A 67 4.61 -13.00 11.10
C TYR A 67 3.44 -13.54 11.93
N LYS A 68 2.44 -14.11 11.27
CA LYS A 68 1.23 -14.61 11.92
C LYS A 68 0.91 -16.04 11.48
N ARG A 69 0.35 -16.85 12.38
CA ARG A 69 -0.22 -18.15 12.01
C ARG A 69 -1.58 -17.94 11.35
N ASP A 70 -2.05 -18.96 10.66
CA ASP A 70 -3.40 -19.03 10.10
C ASP A 70 -3.76 -17.87 9.14
N ILE A 71 -2.76 -17.20 8.57
CA ILE A 71 -2.97 -16.32 7.43
C ILE A 71 -2.77 -17.15 6.16
N PRO A 72 -3.72 -17.07 5.21
CA PRO A 72 -3.72 -17.99 4.09
C PRO A 72 -2.61 -17.66 3.07
N TYR A 73 -2.16 -16.41 3.02
CA TYR A 73 -1.20 -15.93 2.03
C TYR A 73 -0.36 -14.76 2.53
N ASP A 74 0.84 -14.62 1.95
CA ASP A 74 1.66 -13.42 2.10
C ASP A 74 0.98 -12.24 1.38
N LEU A 75 0.93 -11.09 2.04
CA LEU A 75 0.36 -9.87 1.49
C LEU A 75 1.24 -8.69 1.84
N THR A 76 1.63 -7.91 0.83
CA THR A 76 2.30 -6.61 1.04
C THR A 76 1.37 -5.47 0.69
N LEU A 77 1.20 -4.53 1.63
CA LEU A 77 0.43 -3.30 1.50
C LEU A 77 1.34 -2.11 1.80
N ILE A 78 1.18 -1.03 1.04
CA ILE A 78 1.88 0.23 1.29
C ILE A 78 0.81 1.27 1.61
N ASP A 79 0.74 1.68 2.87
CA ASP A 79 -0.11 2.78 3.29
C ASP A 79 0.61 4.11 3.08
N LEU A 80 -0.08 5.08 2.50
CA LEU A 80 0.48 6.36 2.10
C LEU A 80 -0.26 7.50 2.83
N PRO A 81 0.42 8.63 3.09
CA PRO A 81 -0.25 9.81 3.62
C PRO A 81 -1.47 10.20 2.78
N GLY A 82 -2.60 10.43 3.45
CA GLY A 82 -3.84 10.83 2.81
C GLY A 82 -3.74 12.24 2.20
N ILE A 83 -4.45 12.48 1.10
CA ILE A 83 -4.49 13.78 0.43
C ILE A 83 -5.20 14.80 1.34
N ILE A 84 -4.52 15.90 1.66
CA ILE A 84 -5.04 16.99 2.50
C ILE A 84 -5.27 18.22 1.61
N ARG A 85 -6.50 18.73 1.58
CA ARG A 85 -6.87 19.91 0.77
C ARG A 85 -6.67 21.25 1.47
N TYR A 86 -6.59 21.26 2.80
CA TYR A 86 -6.43 22.46 3.61
C TYR A 86 -5.23 22.31 4.54
N THR A 87 -4.31 23.26 4.45
CA THR A 87 -3.14 23.33 5.32
C THR A 87 -3.44 24.21 6.52
N ASP A 88 -3.22 23.68 7.72
CA ASP A 88 -3.22 24.51 8.93
C ASP A 88 -1.92 25.33 9.01
N SER A 89 -1.86 26.34 9.88
CA SER A 89 -0.67 27.18 10.11
C SER A 89 0.60 26.41 10.53
N LEU A 90 0.46 25.16 10.96
CA LEU A 90 1.53 24.26 11.40
C LEU A 90 2.09 23.36 10.28
N GLN A 91 1.54 23.43 9.06
CA GLN A 91 1.98 22.64 7.92
C GLN A 91 2.68 23.53 6.89
N ALA A 92 3.68 22.97 6.21
CA ALA A 92 4.30 23.66 5.08
C ALA A 92 3.27 23.88 3.96
N SER A 93 3.33 25.04 3.30
CA SER A 93 2.40 25.41 2.22
C SER A 93 2.40 24.44 1.04
N ASN A 94 3.48 23.68 0.86
CA ASN A 94 3.65 22.69 -0.21
C ASN A 94 3.34 21.24 0.22
N ILE A 95 2.71 21.00 1.38
CA ILE A 95 2.46 19.64 1.88
C ILE A 95 1.59 18.81 0.91
N TYR A 96 0.65 19.46 0.21
CA TYR A 96 -0.16 18.82 -0.82
C TYR A 96 0.73 18.25 -1.94
N ASP A 97 1.62 19.07 -2.50
CA ASP A 97 2.54 18.65 -3.57
C ASP A 97 3.50 17.55 -3.11
N GLN A 98 3.94 17.60 -1.84
CA GLN A 98 4.76 16.54 -1.25
C GLN A 98 4.01 15.20 -1.20
N ILE A 99 2.75 15.20 -0.74
CA ILE A 99 1.89 14.01 -0.69
C ILE A 99 1.66 13.48 -2.10
N VAL A 100 1.26 14.33 -3.05
CA VAL A 100 1.01 13.92 -4.43
C VAL A 100 2.26 13.34 -5.07
N THR A 101 3.41 13.98 -4.90
CA THR A 101 4.70 13.47 -5.41
C THR A 101 5.03 12.11 -4.82
N LEU A 102 4.80 11.92 -3.52
CA LEU A 102 5.00 10.66 -2.83
C LEU A 102 4.07 9.57 -3.36
N ILE A 103 2.77 9.87 -3.53
CA ILE A 103 1.80 8.94 -4.12
C ILE A 103 2.24 8.53 -5.53
N LYS A 104 2.57 9.52 -6.38
CA LYS A 104 3.03 9.28 -7.76
C LYS A 104 4.25 8.35 -7.81
N LYS A 105 5.19 8.49 -6.88
CA LYS A 105 6.36 7.59 -6.76
C LYS A 105 5.95 6.12 -6.58
N TYR A 106 4.95 5.83 -5.75
CA TYR A 106 4.52 4.46 -5.46
C TYR A 106 3.57 3.87 -6.51
N ILE A 107 2.78 4.68 -7.20
CA ILE A 107 1.85 4.18 -8.22
C ILE A 107 2.45 4.13 -9.63
N LYS A 108 3.57 4.80 -9.88
CA LYS A 108 4.26 4.83 -11.18
C LYS A 108 4.66 3.43 -11.70
N PRO A 109 5.19 2.50 -10.90
CA PRO A 109 5.51 1.15 -11.37
C PRO A 109 4.26 0.43 -11.88
N LYS A 110 4.31 -0.13 -13.10
CA LYS A 110 3.17 -0.87 -13.70
C LYS A 110 2.75 -2.10 -12.89
N THR A 111 3.66 -2.66 -12.09
CA THR A 111 3.41 -3.78 -11.17
C THR A 111 2.54 -3.41 -9.97
N ALA A 112 2.47 -2.13 -9.60
CA ALA A 112 1.75 -1.68 -8.43
C ALA A 112 0.22 -1.73 -8.67
N ILE A 113 -0.49 -2.38 -7.76
CA ILE A 113 -1.96 -2.35 -7.70
C ILE A 113 -2.35 -1.14 -6.85
N VAL A 114 -3.30 -0.33 -7.32
CA VAL A 114 -3.75 0.87 -6.62
C VAL A 114 -5.10 0.57 -5.96
N LEU A 115 -5.12 0.57 -4.63
CA LEU A 115 -6.33 0.43 -3.84
C LEU A 115 -6.84 1.82 -3.44
N HIS A 116 -7.99 2.21 -3.96
CA HIS A 116 -8.66 3.47 -3.62
C HIS A 116 -9.63 3.25 -2.47
N VAL A 117 -9.39 3.88 -1.33
CA VAL A 117 -10.36 3.91 -0.23
C VAL A 117 -11.20 5.18 -0.36
N ILE A 118 -12.43 5.06 -0.83
CA ILE A 118 -13.32 6.19 -1.12
C ILE A 118 -14.57 6.08 -0.26
N GLN A 119 -15.12 7.20 0.22
CA GLN A 119 -16.39 7.20 0.94
C GLN A 119 -17.55 6.95 -0.04
N SER A 120 -18.52 6.11 0.33
CA SER A 120 -19.64 5.73 -0.54
C SER A 120 -20.52 6.92 -0.96
N SER A 121 -20.57 8.00 -0.18
CA SER A 121 -21.28 9.24 -0.52
C SER A 121 -20.69 9.98 -1.73
N VAL A 122 -19.39 9.84 -1.97
CA VAL A 122 -18.68 10.60 -3.00
C VAL A 122 -18.84 9.90 -4.35
N ASP A 123 -18.84 10.66 -5.44
CA ASP A 123 -18.68 10.10 -6.77
C ASP A 123 -17.24 9.63 -6.97
N PHE A 124 -17.06 8.33 -7.20
CA PHE A 124 -15.73 7.72 -7.35
C PHE A 124 -14.97 8.33 -8.52
N ALA A 125 -15.66 8.72 -9.60
CA ALA A 125 -15.04 9.24 -10.81
C ALA A 125 -14.33 10.59 -10.59
N THR A 126 -14.75 11.36 -9.59
CA THR A 126 -14.23 12.71 -9.28
C THR A 126 -13.21 12.73 -8.14
N SER A 127 -12.88 11.57 -7.56
CA SER A 127 -11.91 11.46 -6.47
C SER A 127 -10.50 11.89 -6.94
N ASP A 128 -9.81 12.68 -6.11
CA ASP A 128 -8.41 13.09 -6.36
C ASP A 128 -7.50 11.87 -6.57
N THR A 129 -7.75 10.80 -5.81
CA THR A 129 -6.96 9.57 -5.91
C THR A 129 -7.09 8.93 -7.29
N MET A 130 -8.31 8.91 -7.85
CA MET A 130 -8.58 8.38 -9.19
C MET A 130 -7.95 9.27 -10.27
N ASN A 131 -8.07 10.59 -10.13
CA ASN A 131 -7.47 11.52 -11.09
C ASN A 131 -5.95 11.40 -11.15
N ILE A 132 -5.28 11.30 -10.00
CA ILE A 132 -3.83 11.09 -9.93
C ILE A 132 -3.45 9.72 -10.52
N ALA A 133 -4.23 8.67 -10.26
CA ALA A 133 -3.96 7.33 -10.78
C ALA A 133 -4.12 7.24 -12.31
N LYS A 134 -5.08 7.95 -12.89
CA LYS A 134 -5.30 8.02 -14.35
C LYS A 134 -4.10 8.55 -15.13
N GLU A 135 -3.21 9.32 -14.51
CA GLU A 135 -1.95 9.74 -15.17
C GLU A 135 -1.03 8.56 -15.50
N PHE A 136 -1.09 7.47 -14.72
CA PHE A 136 -0.23 6.28 -14.86
C PHE A 136 -0.99 5.00 -15.23
N ASP A 137 -2.32 5.05 -15.19
CA ASP A 137 -3.22 3.97 -15.55
C ASP A 137 -4.55 4.53 -16.10
N PRO A 138 -4.55 5.13 -17.31
CA PRO A 138 -5.74 5.78 -17.88
C PRO A 138 -6.92 4.82 -18.09
N GLN A 139 -6.62 3.54 -18.35
CA GLN A 139 -7.61 2.49 -18.58
C GLN A 139 -8.07 1.78 -17.30
N CYS A 140 -7.60 2.23 -16.13
CA CYS A 140 -7.96 1.68 -14.82
C CYS A 140 -7.75 0.15 -14.72
N GLU A 141 -6.68 -0.37 -15.34
CA GLU A 141 -6.43 -1.83 -15.42
C GLU A 141 -5.99 -2.43 -14.09
N ARG A 142 -5.39 -1.62 -13.22
CA ARG A 142 -4.76 -2.05 -11.96
C ARG A 142 -5.29 -1.28 -10.75
N GLN A 143 -6.51 -0.74 -10.88
CA GLN A 143 -7.21 0.03 -9.85
C GLN A 143 -8.36 -0.79 -9.27
N LEU A 144 -8.41 -0.87 -7.94
CA LEU A 144 -9.46 -1.49 -7.14
C LEU A 144 -10.05 -0.43 -6.21
N ILE A 145 -11.38 -0.38 -6.07
CA ILE A 145 -12.04 0.56 -5.16
C ILE A 145 -12.55 -0.19 -3.93
N ALA A 146 -12.26 0.33 -2.74
CA ALA A 146 -12.89 -0.01 -1.49
C ALA A 146 -13.83 1.13 -1.08
N ALA A 147 -15.14 0.90 -1.23
CA ALA A 147 -16.19 1.84 -0.86
C ALA A 147 -16.43 1.75 0.65
N SER A 148 -15.98 2.76 1.39
CA SER A 148 -16.04 2.85 2.84
C SER A 148 -17.23 3.68 3.33
N LYS A 149 -17.54 3.57 4.63
CA LYS A 149 -18.63 4.31 5.31
C LYS A 149 -20.03 4.02 4.76
N ILE A 150 -20.24 2.80 4.28
CA ILE A 150 -21.52 2.33 3.76
C ILE A 150 -22.64 2.36 4.80
N ASP A 151 -22.29 2.33 6.09
CA ASP A 151 -23.21 2.50 7.23
C ASP A 151 -23.89 3.87 7.27
N LYS A 152 -23.29 4.89 6.63
CA LYS A 152 -23.84 6.26 6.57
C LYS A 152 -24.49 6.56 5.23
N PHE A 153 -24.02 5.91 4.17
CA PHE A 153 -24.42 6.20 2.80
C PHE A 153 -24.48 4.89 2.00
N ASP A 154 -25.61 4.21 2.13
CA ASP A 154 -25.95 2.93 1.49
C ASP A 154 -26.75 3.13 0.19
N LYS A 155 -27.62 4.14 0.14
CA LYS A 155 -28.50 4.38 -1.02
C LYS A 155 -27.73 4.56 -2.33
N GLY A 156 -28.08 3.78 -3.34
CA GLY A 156 -27.48 3.78 -4.67
C GLY A 156 -26.05 3.21 -4.72
N ILE A 157 -25.53 2.64 -3.62
CA ILE A 157 -24.17 2.07 -3.61
C ILE A 157 -24.07 0.86 -4.53
N ALA A 158 -25.13 0.07 -4.63
CA ALA A 158 -25.12 -1.16 -5.40
C ALA A 158 -24.91 -0.92 -6.90
N GLU A 159 -25.48 0.16 -7.44
CA GLU A 159 -25.23 0.56 -8.83
C GLU A 159 -23.78 0.97 -9.04
N LYS A 160 -23.19 1.66 -8.06
CA LYS A 160 -21.75 2.00 -8.09
C LYS A 160 -20.87 0.75 -7.99
N LEU A 161 -21.23 -0.24 -7.17
CA LEU A 161 -20.48 -1.49 -7.00
C LEU A 161 -20.52 -2.35 -8.27
N LEU A 162 -21.69 -2.46 -8.91
CA LEU A 162 -21.90 -3.23 -10.14
C LEU A 162 -21.34 -2.51 -11.38
N GLY A 163 -20.79 -1.29 -11.25
CA GLY A 163 -20.28 -0.51 -12.38
C GLY A 163 -21.38 0.05 -13.28
N HIS A 164 -22.63 0.06 -12.83
CA HIS A 164 -23.80 0.57 -13.55
C HIS A 164 -24.16 2.02 -13.18
N GLY A 165 -23.40 2.65 -12.28
CA GLY A 165 -23.65 4.01 -11.82
C GLY A 165 -23.49 5.08 -12.90
N VAL A 166 -24.27 6.16 -12.78
CA VAL A 166 -24.18 7.37 -13.62
C VAL A 166 -22.78 7.99 -13.48
N GLY A 167 -21.91 7.74 -14.46
CA GLY A 167 -20.51 8.19 -14.44
C GLY A 167 -19.53 7.31 -15.22
N GLY A 168 -19.91 6.09 -15.62
CA GLY A 168 -19.15 5.27 -16.58
C GLY A 168 -17.74 4.84 -16.14
N LEU A 169 -17.42 4.91 -14.84
CA LEU A 169 -16.11 4.54 -14.32
C LEU A 169 -15.97 3.01 -14.21
N SER A 170 -15.50 2.38 -15.29
CA SER A 170 -15.17 0.95 -15.31
C SER A 170 -13.76 0.71 -14.76
N VAL A 171 -13.65 0.43 -13.46
CA VAL A 171 -12.39 -0.08 -12.87
C VAL A 171 -12.26 -1.57 -13.11
N ARG A 172 -11.13 -2.01 -13.68
CA ARG A 172 -10.97 -3.40 -14.14
C ARG A 172 -10.97 -4.42 -12.99
N LEU A 173 -10.45 -4.05 -11.82
CA LEU A 173 -10.41 -4.94 -10.66
C LEU A 173 -11.71 -4.92 -9.85
N GLY A 174 -12.64 -4.02 -10.16
CA GLY A 174 -13.95 -3.89 -9.52
C GLY A 174 -13.99 -2.97 -8.30
N CYS A 175 -15.08 -3.07 -7.55
CA CYS A 175 -15.34 -2.26 -6.36
C CYS A 175 -15.92 -3.15 -5.24
N VAL A 176 -15.43 -2.98 -4.01
CA VAL A 176 -15.87 -3.76 -2.83
C VAL A 176 -16.38 -2.80 -1.77
N ALA A 177 -17.57 -3.05 -1.24
CA ALA A 177 -18.14 -2.31 -0.12
C ALA A 177 -17.58 -2.81 1.21
N VAL A 178 -17.14 -1.90 2.06
CA VAL A 178 -16.60 -2.21 3.40
C VAL A 178 -17.18 -1.30 4.47
N ARG A 179 -17.44 -1.87 5.64
CA ARG A 179 -17.82 -1.11 6.83
C ARG A 179 -16.65 -1.08 7.81
N ASN A 180 -16.12 0.12 8.01
CA ASN A 180 -15.04 0.34 8.97
C ASN A 180 -15.61 0.55 10.38
N ARG A 181 -14.75 0.44 11.40
CA ARG A 181 -15.09 0.77 12.80
C ARG A 181 -15.57 2.22 12.91
N THR A 182 -16.66 2.42 13.64
CA THR A 182 -17.11 3.76 14.03
C THR A 182 -16.28 4.30 15.22
N PRO A 183 -16.29 5.61 15.50
CA PRO A 183 -15.60 6.17 16.66
C PRO A 183 -16.06 5.55 17.98
N GLU A 184 -17.37 5.34 18.16
CA GLU A 184 -17.95 4.73 19.37
C GLU A 184 -17.50 3.27 19.54
N GLU A 185 -17.41 2.53 18.45
CA GLU A 185 -16.92 1.15 18.43
C GLU A 185 -15.42 1.06 18.76
N LEU A 186 -14.64 2.07 18.31
CA LEU A 186 -13.22 2.16 18.62
C LEU A 186 -12.98 2.42 20.12
N GLU A 187 -13.79 3.28 20.74
CA GLU A 187 -13.74 3.54 22.18
C GLU A 187 -14.08 2.30 23.01
N LYS A 188 -15.00 1.46 22.52
CA LYS A 188 -15.41 0.21 23.16
C LYS A 188 -14.39 -0.94 22.97
N ASN A 189 -13.31 -0.74 22.22
CA ASN A 189 -12.29 -1.75 21.92
C ASN A 189 -12.86 -3.09 21.42
N ILE A 190 -13.90 -3.05 20.60
CA ILE A 190 -14.52 -4.27 20.08
C ILE A 190 -13.51 -5.10 19.27
N SER A 191 -13.63 -6.42 19.40
CA SER A 191 -12.72 -7.35 18.76
C SER A 191 -12.87 -7.36 17.24
N SER A 192 -11.85 -7.84 16.54
CA SER A 192 -11.91 -7.99 15.08
C SER A 192 -12.96 -9.02 14.64
N GLU A 193 -13.26 -10.01 15.47
CA GLU A 193 -14.26 -11.04 15.15
C GLU A 193 -15.68 -10.51 15.29
N GLU A 194 -15.96 -9.76 16.35
CA GLU A 194 -17.23 -9.05 16.51
C GLU A 194 -17.47 -8.08 15.36
N MET A 195 -16.43 -7.40 14.88
CA MET A 195 -16.54 -6.50 13.72
C MET A 195 -16.97 -7.20 12.44
N LYS A 196 -16.47 -8.41 12.18
CA LYS A 196 -16.89 -9.19 11.01
C LYS A 196 -18.37 -9.55 11.10
N GLN A 197 -18.84 -9.95 12.28
CA GLN A 197 -20.25 -10.27 12.50
C GLN A 197 -21.14 -9.03 12.33
N ILE A 198 -20.70 -7.89 12.85
CA ILE A 198 -21.36 -6.60 12.70
C ILE A 198 -21.44 -6.18 11.22
N GLU A 199 -20.38 -6.39 10.44
CA GLU A 199 -20.33 -6.12 9.01
C GLU A 199 -21.25 -7.08 8.23
N ALA A 200 -21.21 -8.38 8.49
CA ALA A 200 -22.10 -9.37 7.85
C ALA A 200 -23.58 -9.07 8.16
N ASN A 201 -23.90 -8.76 9.41
CA ASN A 201 -25.25 -8.39 9.82
C ASN A 201 -25.72 -7.08 9.17
N PHE A 202 -24.82 -6.15 8.84
CA PHE A 202 -25.18 -4.92 8.15
C PHE A 202 -25.68 -5.22 6.73
N PHE A 203 -24.97 -6.05 5.97
CA PHE A 203 -25.38 -6.42 4.62
C PHE A 203 -26.72 -7.16 4.61
N ASN A 204 -26.96 -8.06 5.58
CA ASN A 204 -28.22 -8.79 5.70
C ASN A 204 -29.42 -7.90 6.11
N LYS A 205 -29.17 -6.75 6.74
CA LYS A 205 -30.22 -5.82 7.20
C LYS A 205 -30.66 -4.81 6.14
N HIS A 206 -29.89 -4.65 5.06
CA HIS A 206 -30.17 -3.70 3.97
C HIS A 206 -30.30 -4.44 2.63
N PRO A 207 -31.26 -5.39 2.51
CA PRO A 207 -31.43 -6.20 1.30
C PRO A 207 -31.70 -5.36 0.05
N GLU A 208 -32.36 -4.20 0.20
CA GLU A 208 -32.74 -3.30 -0.91
C GLU A 208 -31.56 -2.85 -1.77
N GLU A 209 -30.38 -2.68 -1.18
CA GLU A 209 -29.16 -2.33 -1.91
C GLU A 209 -28.29 -3.56 -2.14
N PHE A 210 -28.12 -4.42 -1.13
CA PHE A 210 -27.08 -5.44 -1.19
C PHE A 210 -27.52 -6.79 -1.76
N ASP A 211 -28.81 -7.13 -1.85
CA ASP A 211 -29.23 -8.43 -2.41
C ASP A 211 -28.85 -8.60 -3.88
N ARG A 212 -28.88 -7.51 -4.65
CA ARG A 212 -28.48 -7.50 -6.07
C ARG A 212 -26.96 -7.52 -6.28
N VAL A 213 -26.18 -7.29 -5.23
CA VAL A 213 -24.71 -7.26 -5.29
C VAL A 213 -24.19 -8.67 -4.98
N PRO A 214 -23.27 -9.24 -5.77
CA PRO A 214 -22.60 -10.49 -5.42
C PRO A 214 -21.81 -10.40 -4.11
N ASP A 215 -21.76 -11.49 -3.35
CA ASP A 215 -21.09 -11.50 -2.05
C ASP A 215 -19.59 -11.23 -2.14
N GLU A 216 -18.95 -11.51 -3.28
CA GLU A 216 -17.53 -11.18 -3.53
C GLU A 216 -17.22 -9.67 -3.47
N TYR A 217 -18.23 -8.81 -3.59
CA TYR A 217 -18.10 -7.36 -3.51
C TYR A 217 -18.54 -6.80 -2.15
N LYS A 218 -18.78 -7.66 -1.15
CA LYS A 218 -19.25 -7.27 0.18
C LYS A 218 -18.27 -7.69 1.26
N GLY A 219 -17.83 -6.71 2.02
CA GLY A 219 -17.13 -6.90 3.28
C GLY A 219 -15.62 -6.97 3.18
N THR A 220 -14.99 -6.79 4.33
CA THR A 220 -13.54 -6.71 4.48
C THR A 220 -12.86 -8.04 4.17
N GLU A 221 -13.49 -9.17 4.53
CA GLU A 221 -12.91 -10.49 4.27
C GLU A 221 -12.78 -10.76 2.76
N GLN A 222 -13.80 -10.39 1.98
CA GLN A 222 -13.80 -10.55 0.53
C GLN A 222 -12.81 -9.60 -0.14
N LEU A 223 -12.69 -8.37 0.37
CA LEU A 223 -11.64 -7.45 -0.07
C LEU A 223 -10.25 -8.05 0.10
N VAL A 224 -9.94 -8.65 1.26
CA VAL A 224 -8.63 -9.27 1.51
C VAL A 224 -8.40 -10.47 0.58
N LYS A 225 -9.39 -11.36 0.42
CA LYS A 225 -9.30 -12.51 -0.50
C LYS A 225 -9.02 -12.04 -1.94
N ARG A 226 -9.72 -11.01 -2.39
CA ARG A 226 -9.57 -10.44 -3.73
C ARG A 226 -8.20 -9.76 -3.92
N LEU A 227 -7.74 -8.99 -2.93
CA LEU A 227 -6.40 -8.37 -2.97
C LEU A 227 -5.28 -9.41 -3.10
N VAL A 228 -5.39 -10.51 -2.35
CA VAL A 228 -4.42 -11.60 -2.44
C VAL A 228 -4.44 -12.24 -3.83
N HIS A 229 -5.63 -12.56 -4.35
CA HIS A 229 -5.77 -13.17 -5.67
C HIS A 229 -5.18 -12.27 -6.77
N ILE A 230 -5.56 -10.99 -6.79
CA ILE A 230 -5.02 -10.01 -7.75
C ILE A 230 -3.49 -9.89 -7.61
N GLN A 231 -2.96 -9.87 -6.38
CA GLN A 231 -1.52 -9.81 -6.15
C GLN A 231 -0.81 -11.04 -6.75
N GLN A 232 -1.35 -12.24 -6.52
CA GLN A 232 -0.78 -13.48 -7.05
C GLN A 232 -0.79 -13.50 -8.58
N GLU A 233 -1.93 -13.19 -9.20
CA GLU A 233 -2.05 -13.11 -10.65
C GLU A 233 -1.07 -12.10 -11.25
N ARG A 234 -0.96 -10.91 -10.63
CA ARG A 234 -0.06 -9.85 -11.11
C ARG A 234 1.41 -10.24 -10.99
N ILE A 235 1.79 -10.93 -9.91
CA ILE A 235 3.14 -11.45 -9.74
C ILE A 235 3.42 -12.48 -10.84
N GLN A 236 2.52 -13.45 -11.04
CA GLN A 236 2.70 -14.49 -12.05
C GLN A 236 2.79 -13.92 -13.47
N SER A 237 1.96 -12.94 -13.82
CA SER A 237 1.97 -12.32 -15.15
C SER A 237 3.21 -11.48 -15.41
N THR A 238 3.76 -10.82 -14.38
CA THR A 238 4.86 -9.85 -14.55
C THR A 238 6.25 -10.44 -14.28
N PHE A 239 6.32 -11.56 -13.55
CA PHE A 239 7.59 -12.20 -13.19
C PHE A 239 8.46 -12.59 -14.39
N PRO A 240 7.93 -13.13 -15.50
CA PRO A 240 8.75 -13.48 -16.66
C PRO A 240 9.46 -12.26 -17.29
N GLU A 241 8.75 -11.15 -17.47
CA GLU A 241 9.33 -9.91 -18.02
C GLU A 241 10.39 -9.35 -17.07
N LEU A 242 10.10 -9.32 -15.77
CA LEU A 242 11.03 -8.85 -14.75
C LEU A 242 12.31 -9.71 -14.70
N LEU A 243 12.17 -11.04 -14.85
CA LEU A 243 13.31 -11.96 -14.90
C LEU A 243 14.19 -11.69 -16.14
N GLU A 244 13.60 -11.45 -17.30
CA GLU A 244 14.34 -11.11 -18.51
C GLU A 244 15.05 -9.74 -18.39
N GLN A 245 14.38 -8.74 -17.81
CA GLN A 245 15.00 -7.44 -17.51
C GLN A 245 16.19 -7.59 -16.57
N LEU A 246 16.08 -8.40 -15.51
CA LEU A 246 17.17 -8.67 -14.57
C LEU A 246 18.33 -9.39 -15.23
N LYS A 247 18.08 -10.44 -16.04
CA LYS A 247 19.13 -11.14 -16.79
C LYS A 247 19.86 -10.20 -17.75
N LYS A 248 19.12 -9.32 -18.43
CA LYS A 248 19.69 -8.30 -19.32
C LYS A 248 20.60 -7.36 -18.54
N GLN A 249 20.15 -6.86 -17.37
CA GLN A 249 20.94 -5.98 -16.53
C GLN A 249 22.23 -6.67 -16.04
N ILE A 250 22.13 -7.90 -15.53
CA ILE A 250 23.30 -8.70 -15.11
C ILE A 250 24.30 -8.88 -16.26
N ARG A 251 23.82 -9.10 -17.49
CA ARG A 251 24.69 -9.24 -18.66
C ARG A 251 25.43 -7.94 -18.98
N LEU A 252 24.76 -6.81 -18.90
CA LEU A 252 25.36 -5.48 -19.12
C LEU A 252 26.39 -5.17 -18.04
N ASP A 253 26.02 -5.31 -16.77
CA ASP A 253 26.91 -5.03 -15.63
C ASP A 253 28.16 -5.93 -15.67
N ARG A 254 28.01 -7.21 -16.06
CA ARG A 254 29.15 -8.12 -16.25
C ARG A 254 30.03 -7.73 -17.44
N ALA A 255 29.45 -7.19 -18.51
CA ALA A 255 30.22 -6.71 -19.66
C ALA A 255 31.01 -5.45 -19.29
N GLU A 256 30.41 -4.54 -18.53
CA GLU A 256 31.07 -3.34 -17.98
C GLU A 256 32.18 -3.74 -17.01
N LEU A 257 31.92 -4.67 -16.09
CA LEU A 257 32.93 -5.17 -15.14
C LEU A 257 34.17 -5.75 -15.84
N LYS A 258 34.01 -6.39 -17.01
CA LYS A 258 35.14 -6.91 -17.79
C LYS A 258 35.98 -5.81 -18.45
N GLN A 259 35.41 -4.63 -18.69
CA GLN A 259 36.13 -3.49 -19.23
C GLN A 259 36.88 -2.70 -18.15
N ILE A 260 36.44 -2.82 -16.88
CA ILE A 260 37.12 -2.20 -15.76
C ILE A 260 38.48 -2.89 -15.57
N PRO A 261 39.60 -2.15 -15.66
CA PRO A 261 40.92 -2.73 -15.45
C PRO A 261 41.04 -3.27 -14.03
N ALA A 262 41.89 -4.29 -13.85
CA ALA A 262 42.19 -4.82 -12.54
C ALA A 262 42.61 -3.69 -11.58
N ALA A 263 42.12 -3.76 -10.34
CA ALA A 263 42.53 -2.84 -9.30
C ALA A 263 44.05 -2.94 -9.13
N LEU A 264 44.73 -1.80 -9.19
CA LEU A 264 46.14 -1.73 -8.84
C LEU A 264 46.19 -1.79 -7.32
N THR A 265 46.63 -2.93 -6.79
CA THR A 265 46.58 -3.21 -5.35
C THR A 265 47.92 -2.97 -4.67
N THR A 266 48.97 -2.74 -5.46
CA THR A 266 50.31 -2.45 -4.95
C THR A 266 50.85 -1.13 -5.48
N GLU A 267 51.66 -0.47 -4.66
CA GLU A 267 52.31 0.80 -5.01
C GLU A 267 53.24 0.67 -6.22
N LYS A 268 53.83 -0.52 -6.41
CA LYS A 268 54.68 -0.87 -7.55
C LYS A 268 53.89 -0.91 -8.87
N GLU A 269 52.72 -1.56 -8.88
CA GLU A 269 51.82 -1.60 -10.04
C GLU A 269 51.28 -0.20 -10.41
N CYS A 270 50.97 0.64 -9.40
CA CYS A 270 50.59 2.03 -9.63
C CYS A 270 51.71 2.85 -10.28
N SER A 271 52.95 2.72 -9.77
CA SER A 271 54.11 3.46 -10.29
C SER A 271 54.47 3.06 -11.72
N GLU A 272 54.40 1.77 -12.06
CA GLU A 272 54.64 1.28 -13.43
C GLU A 272 53.59 1.80 -14.41
N LYS A 273 52.31 1.77 -14.04
CA LYS A 273 51.23 2.27 -14.90
C LYS A 273 51.29 3.77 -15.11
N TYR A 274 51.68 4.54 -14.09
CA TYR A 274 51.88 5.99 -14.19
C TYR A 274 53.04 6.33 -15.13
N ARG A 275 54.15 5.60 -15.07
CA ARG A 275 55.28 5.78 -16.00
C ARG A 275 54.92 5.50 -17.46
N THR A 276 54.02 4.56 -17.74
CA THR A 276 53.54 4.30 -19.10
C THR A 276 52.55 5.33 -19.65
N MET A 277 52.09 6.28 -18.82
CA MET A 277 51.15 7.34 -19.22
C MET A 277 51.84 8.68 -19.55
N ILE A 278 53.13 8.82 -19.24
CA ILE A 278 53.97 10.01 -19.53
C ILE A 278 54.81 9.72 -20.77
#